data_AF-A0ABD7GE53-F1
#
_entry.id   AF-A0ABD7GE53-F1
#
_cell.length_a   1.000
_cell.length_b   1.000
_cell.length_c   1.000
_cell.angle_alpha   90.00
_cell.angle_beta   90.00
_cell.angle_gamma   90.00
#
_symmetry.space_group_name_H-M   'P 1'
#
loop_
_entity.id
_entity.type
_entity.pdbx_description
1 polymer ?
#
loop_
_entity_poly.entity_id
_entity_poly.type
_entity_poly.pdbx_seq_one_letter_code
_entity_poly.pdbx_strand_id
1 'polypeptide(L)' 'MSEVKEITVNVDEYLALDKYEVDEESAHIELVDDPDIEEFLKLVRVCPAALYKIDEDGKKSFDYAGCLECGTC' A
#
# COMPACT_ATOMS: atom_id res chain seq x y z
N MET A 1 -7.96 -19.30 2.59
CA MET A 1 -7.22 -18.05 2.40
C MET A 1 -7.39 -17.68 0.94
N SER A 2 -8.14 -16.62 0.63
CA SER A 2 -8.27 -16.18 -0.76
C SER A 2 -6.99 -15.49 -1.18
N GLU A 3 -6.27 -16.06 -2.12
CA GLU A 3 -5.13 -15.41 -2.77
C GLU A 3 -5.56 -14.04 -3.30
N VAL A 4 -4.84 -12.98 -2.94
CA VAL A 4 -5.04 -11.66 -3.53
C VAL A 4 -4.67 -11.79 -5.00
N LYS A 5 -5.55 -11.35 -5.90
CA LYS A 5 -5.25 -11.39 -7.33
C LYS A 5 -4.02 -10.54 -7.62
N GLU A 6 -3.15 -11.06 -8.47
CA GLU A 6 -1.97 -10.34 -8.95
C GLU A 6 -2.37 -9.03 -9.64
N ILE A 7 -1.65 -7.96 -9.31
CA ILE A 7 -1.76 -6.66 -9.96
C ILE A 7 -0.99 -6.75 -11.27
N THR A 8 -1.72 -6.72 -12.39
CA THR A 8 -1.18 -7.00 -13.74
C THR A 8 -0.65 -5.76 -14.47
N VAL A 9 -0.77 -4.59 -13.86
CA VAL A 9 -0.34 -3.31 -14.43
C VAL A 9 0.81 -2.74 -13.60
N ASN A 10 1.67 -1.94 -14.23
CA ASN A 10 2.72 -1.21 -13.51
C ASN A 10 2.12 0.02 -12.84
N VAL A 11 1.72 -0.10 -11.57
CA VAL A 11 1.11 0.99 -10.81
C VAL A 11 2.10 2.14 -10.58
N ASP A 12 3.39 1.83 -10.38
CA ASP A 12 4.42 2.84 -10.13
C ASP A 12 4.58 3.80 -11.33
N GLU A 13 4.44 3.32 -12.56
CA GLU A 13 4.42 4.16 -13.77
C GLU A 13 3.23 5.13 -13.81
N TYR A 14 2.07 4.72 -13.29
CA TYR A 14 0.91 5.60 -13.20
C TYR A 14 1.09 6.65 -12.09
N LEU A 15 1.57 6.26 -10.92
CA LEU A 15 1.84 7.19 -9.81
C LEU A 15 2.91 8.22 -10.19
N ALA A 16 3.88 7.86 -11.03
CA ALA A 16 4.90 8.80 -11.51
C ALA A 16 4.34 9.96 -12.36
N LEU A 17 3.09 9.86 -12.86
CA LEU A 17 2.40 10.94 -13.56
C LEU A 17 1.72 11.94 -12.60
N ASP A 18 1.45 11.50 -11.37
CA ASP A 18 0.83 12.32 -10.34
C ASP A 18 1.86 13.26 -9.69
N LYS A 19 1.39 14.43 -9.24
CA LYS A 19 2.23 15.41 -8.54
C LYS A 19 1.95 15.35 -7.05
N TYR A 20 3.00 15.05 -6.28
CA TYR A 20 2.98 15.01 -4.83
C TYR A 20 3.85 16.12 -4.23
N GLU A 21 3.46 16.61 -3.06
CA GLU A 21 4.30 17.38 -2.15
C GLU A 21 4.32 16.58 -0.84
N VAL A 22 5.36 15.76 -0.65
CA VAL A 22 5.41 14.76 0.43
C VAL A 22 5.92 15.39 1.71
N ASP A 23 5.20 15.19 2.82
CA ASP A 23 5.69 15.50 4.16
C ASP A 23 6.53 14.32 4.69
N GLU A 24 7.84 14.40 4.53
CA GLU A 24 8.78 13.36 4.98
C GLU A 24 8.88 13.28 6.51
N GLU A 25 8.43 14.30 7.25
CA GLU A 25 8.48 14.33 8.71
C GLU A 25 7.26 13.68 9.36
N SER A 26 6.14 13.56 8.64
CA SER A 26 4.88 13.05 9.17
C SER A 26 4.15 12.13 8.18
N ALA A 27 4.30 10.81 8.37
CA ALA A 27 3.47 9.83 7.69
C ALA A 27 2.01 9.93 8.18
N HIS A 28 1.06 10.02 7.25
CA HIS A 28 -0.37 10.15 7.58
C HIS A 28 -1.05 8.81 7.90
N ILE A 29 -0.42 7.67 7.58
CA ILE A 29 -0.85 6.32 7.95
C ILE A 29 0.35 5.58 8.53
N GLU A 30 0.19 5.06 9.75
CA GLU A 30 1.17 4.21 10.42
C GLU A 30 0.58 2.80 10.58
N LEU A 31 1.37 1.77 10.28
CA LEU A 31 0.98 0.39 10.53
C LEU A 31 1.08 0.08 12.02
N VAL A 32 0.12 -0.68 12.53
CA VAL A 32 0.24 -1.30 13.86
C VAL A 32 1.37 -2.32 13.88
N ASP A 33 1.90 -2.61 15.07
CA ASP A 33 2.86 -3.69 15.27
C ASP A 33 2.21 -5.05 14.96
N ASP A 34 2.87 -5.85 14.13
CA ASP A 34 2.44 -7.19 13.66
C ASP A 34 0.94 -7.29 13.25
N PRO A 35 0.54 -6.64 12.13
CA PRO A 35 -0.85 -6.66 11.70
C PRO A 35 -1.30 -8.06 11.28
N ASP A 36 -2.55 -8.42 11.58
CA ASP A 36 -3.12 -9.69 11.15
C ASP A 36 -3.02 -9.88 9.62
N ILE A 37 -2.66 -11.08 9.18
CA ILE A 37 -2.39 -11.35 7.77
C ILE A 37 -3.67 -11.30 6.92
N GLU A 38 -4.82 -11.76 7.44
CA GLU A 38 -6.06 -11.75 6.67
C GLU A 38 -6.58 -10.32 6.50
N GLU A 39 -6.46 -9.48 7.53
CA GLU A 39 -6.78 -8.05 7.45
C GLU A 39 -5.81 -7.31 6.51
N PHE A 40 -4.50 -7.58 6.60
CA PHE A 40 -3.52 -6.92 5.74
C PHE A 40 -3.73 -7.27 4.26
N LEU A 41 -4.08 -8.51 3.93
CA LEU A 41 -4.37 -8.92 2.55
C LEU A 41 -5.60 -8.18 1.97
N LYS A 42 -6.54 -7.71 2.80
CA LYS A 42 -7.61 -6.83 2.32
C LYS A 42 -7.02 -5.49 1.85
N LEU A 43 -6.10 -4.90 2.62
CA LEU A 43 -5.43 -3.64 2.26
C LEU A 43 -4.65 -3.76 0.94
N VAL A 44 -3.89 -4.85 0.78
CA VAL A 44 -3.19 -5.16 -0.48
C VAL A 44 -4.17 -5.24 -1.66
N ARG A 45 -5.34 -5.84 -1.44
CA ARG A 45 -6.36 -6.00 -2.48
C ARG A 45 -7.08 -4.71 -2.86
N VAL A 46 -7.34 -3.83 -1.90
CA VAL A 46 -8.23 -2.67 -2.10
C VAL A 46 -7.48 -1.37 -2.36
N CYS A 47 -6.20 -1.28 -2.02
CA CYS A 47 -5.41 -0.07 -2.26
C CYS A 47 -5.24 0.17 -3.77
N PRO A 48 -5.81 1.27 -4.33
CA PRO A 48 -5.73 1.53 -5.77
C PRO A 48 -4.32 1.89 -6.23
N ALA A 49 -3.45 2.32 -5.31
CA ALA A 49 -2.06 2.69 -5.56
C ALA A 49 -1.07 1.54 -5.26
N ALA A 50 -1.55 0.35 -4.88
CA ALA A 50 -0.71 -0.83 -4.62
C ALA A 50 0.42 -0.60 -3.57
N LEU A 51 0.17 0.24 -2.57
CA LEU A 51 1.19 0.70 -1.62
C LEU A 51 1.38 -0.24 -0.42
N TYR A 52 0.41 -1.11 -0.13
CA TYR A 52 0.56 -2.17 0.87
C TYR A 52 1.26 -3.37 0.22
N LYS A 53 2.44 -3.72 0.74
CA LYS A 53 3.30 -4.77 0.18
C LYS A 53 3.70 -5.79 1.25
N ILE A 54 3.81 -7.04 0.84
CA ILE A 54 4.40 -8.14 1.63
C ILE A 54 5.64 -8.59 0.85
N ASP A 55 6.82 -8.54 1.46
CA ASP A 55 8.06 -9.00 0.83
C ASP A 55 8.26 -10.53 0.94
N GLU A 56 9.37 -11.02 0.39
CA GLU A 56 9.71 -12.46 0.39
C GLU A 56 9.88 -13.05 1.80
N ASP A 57 10.24 -12.21 2.79
CA ASP A 57 10.39 -12.59 4.19
C ASP A 57 9.05 -12.47 4.97
N GLY A 58 7.97 -12.08 4.29
CA GLY A 58 6.64 -11.89 4.89
C GLY A 58 6.48 -10.56 5.63
N LYS A 59 7.43 -9.63 5.50
CA LYS A 59 7.36 -8.31 6.13
C LYS A 59 6.30 -7.47 5.43
N LYS A 60 5.40 -6.93 6.23
CA LYS A 60 4.30 -6.05 5.81
C LYS A 60 4.81 -4.60 5.82
N SER A 61 4.56 -3.87 4.74
CA SER A 61 4.98 -2.48 4.59
C SER A 61 3.92 -1.65 3.87
N PHE A 62 3.93 -0.35 4.11
CA PHE A 62 3.09 0.63 3.42
C PHE A 62 3.97 1.83 3.02
N ASP A 63 3.84 2.27 1.77
CA ASP A 63 4.52 3.47 1.26
C ASP A 63 3.53 4.64 1.24
N TYR A 64 3.68 5.59 2.17
CA TYR A 64 2.79 6.73 2.29
C TYR A 64 3.04 7.81 1.22
N ALA A 65 4.23 7.83 0.60
CA ALA A 65 4.62 8.90 -0.32
C ALA A 65 3.81 8.87 -1.62
N GLY A 66 3.36 7.69 -2.05
CA GLY A 66 2.49 7.50 -3.22
C GLY A 66 0.99 7.50 -2.91
N CYS A 67 0.59 7.74 -1.66
CA CYS A 67 -0.81 7.64 -1.24
C CYS A 67 -1.69 8.64 -1.98
N LEU A 68 -2.80 8.15 -2.53
CA LEU A 68 -3.81 8.99 -3.21
C LEU A 68 -4.84 9.60 -2.24
N GLU A 69 -4.66 9.42 -0.93
CA GLU A 69 -5.59 9.88 0.12
C GLU A 69 -7.06 9.46 -0.11
N CYS A 70 -7.28 8.32 -0.77
CA CYS A 70 -8.60 7.87 -1.20
C CYS A 70 -9.52 7.36 -0.07
N GLY A 71 -8.97 7.01 1.10
CA GLY A 71 -9.72 6.50 2.26
C GLY A 71 -10.32 5.09 2.11
N THR A 72 -9.81 4.27 1.19
CA THR A 72 -10.30 2.89 0.97
C THR A 72 -9.73 1.86 1.96
N CYS A 73 -8.53 2.13 2.49
CA CYS A 73 -7.82 1.31 3.46
C CYS A 73 -8.49 1.29 4.84
#